data_AF-A0A317CUN0-F1
#
_entry.id   AF-A0A317CUN0-F1
#
_cell.length_a   1.000
_cell.length_b   1.000
_cell.length_c   1.000
_cell.angle_alpha   90.00
_cell.angle_beta   90.00
_cell.angle_gamma   90.00
#
_symmetry.space_group_name_H-M   'P 1'
#
loop_
_entity.id
_entity.type
_entity.pdbx_description
1 polymer ?
#
loop_
_entity_poly.entity_id
_entity_poly.type
_entity_poly.pdbx_seq_one_letter_code
_entity_poly.pdbx_strand_id
1 'polypeptide(L)'
;MMFAGITAGLLATSLGVVASGTATAAPRGALRACTISTLPFPADAHRAEAIAVDPTGRYSTGAALRVSDSGNQPLLLVWDRQRLTTIDSPLDGEAVDVNARGVVIGNGWVNGAGQPWRYRDGRVEQLPVVASGGTFVTAINKAGDIVGHGTDATGQTIALLWPAARPDTVEVLDAPAGAIAHGITADGTIVGTAGDWGSWTSWVRRPDGQTLTLTVPGSQSTQVNAAEGHWATGLVALGDTTLRVRWDLRDGSYTHLDQRLEVLDDVNARGAVVGGDRIARGTTSRVLPGGGERVTVGARSVSTDGTIVGFRNADRVVTPVRWTDC
;
A
#
# COMPACT_ATOMS: atom_id res chain seq x y z
N MET A 1 -74.18 -35.61 -27.16
CA MET A 1 -74.74 -34.45 -27.88
C MET A 1 -73.99 -33.21 -27.41
N MET A 2 -72.95 -32.79 -28.13
CA MET A 2 -72.33 -31.46 -28.00
C MET A 2 -71.37 -31.26 -29.18
N PHE A 3 -71.61 -30.19 -29.93
CA PHE A 3 -70.94 -29.83 -31.18
C PHE A 3 -69.54 -29.24 -30.93
N ALA A 4 -68.58 -29.59 -31.79
CA ALA A 4 -67.29 -28.93 -31.90
C ALA A 4 -67.46 -27.57 -32.59
N GLY A 5 -67.00 -26.50 -31.93
CA GLY A 5 -66.90 -25.15 -32.50
C GLY A 5 -65.45 -24.85 -32.89
N ILE A 6 -65.21 -24.59 -34.17
CA ILE A 6 -63.92 -24.11 -34.70
C ILE A 6 -63.97 -22.59 -34.74
N THR A 7 -63.15 -21.92 -33.94
CA THR A 7 -62.90 -20.48 -34.03
C THR A 7 -61.63 -20.22 -34.82
N ALA A 8 -61.77 -19.64 -36.01
CA ALA A 8 -60.67 -19.11 -36.82
C ALA A 8 -60.28 -17.71 -36.33
N GLY A 9 -59.05 -17.54 -35.84
CA GLY A 9 -58.48 -16.24 -35.49
C GLY A 9 -57.62 -15.69 -36.63
N LEU A 10 -57.94 -14.50 -37.13
CA LEU A 10 -57.14 -13.76 -38.11
C LEU A 10 -55.83 -13.28 -37.46
N LEU A 11 -54.70 -13.62 -38.07
CA LEU A 11 -53.38 -13.03 -37.80
C LEU A 11 -53.23 -11.74 -38.61
N ALA A 12 -53.25 -10.59 -37.94
CA ALA A 12 -52.86 -9.31 -38.53
C ALA A 12 -51.35 -9.10 -38.33
N THR A 13 -50.58 -9.16 -39.42
CA THR A 13 -49.15 -8.83 -39.42
C THR A 13 -48.97 -7.32 -39.53
N SER A 14 -48.66 -6.65 -38.42
CA SER A 14 -48.20 -5.26 -38.43
C SER A 14 -46.69 -5.21 -38.69
N LEU A 15 -46.30 -4.75 -39.88
CA LEU A 15 -44.91 -4.40 -40.23
C LEU A 15 -44.52 -3.10 -39.49
N GLY A 16 -43.82 -3.24 -38.37
CA GLY A 16 -43.20 -2.11 -37.67
C GLY A 16 -41.99 -1.60 -38.43
N VAL A 17 -42.02 -0.33 -38.84
CA VAL A 17 -40.85 0.38 -39.39
C VAL A 17 -39.87 0.62 -38.26
N VAL A 18 -38.69 -0.01 -38.31
CA VAL A 18 -37.60 0.26 -37.38
C VAL A 18 -36.94 1.57 -37.80
N ALA A 19 -37.26 2.65 -37.10
CA ALA A 19 -36.53 3.90 -37.22
C ALA A 19 -35.18 3.73 -36.50
N SER A 20 -34.08 3.71 -37.27
CA SER A 20 -32.72 3.71 -36.77
C SER A 20 -32.42 5.04 -36.07
N GLY A 21 -32.74 5.14 -34.78
CA GLY A 21 -32.32 6.26 -33.96
C GLY A 21 -30.79 6.25 -33.83
N THR A 22 -30.15 7.34 -34.22
CA THR A 22 -28.74 7.58 -33.92
C THR A 22 -28.60 7.64 -32.39
N ALA A 23 -27.97 6.63 -31.80
CA ALA A 23 -27.66 6.62 -30.38
C ALA A 23 -26.67 7.77 -30.09
N THR A 24 -27.18 8.86 -29.54
CA THR A 24 -26.36 9.95 -29.01
C THR A 24 -25.55 9.38 -27.85
N ALA A 25 -24.23 9.27 -28.02
CA ALA A 25 -23.35 8.86 -26.94
C ALA A 25 -23.56 9.81 -25.74
N ALA A 26 -23.90 9.25 -24.58
CA ALA A 26 -23.96 10.03 -23.34
C ALA A 26 -22.63 10.76 -23.15
N PRO A 27 -22.65 12.03 -22.70
CA PRO A 27 -21.41 12.76 -22.44
C PRO A 27 -20.58 11.93 -21.46
N ARG A 28 -19.32 11.65 -21.85
CA ARG A 28 -18.33 11.07 -20.94
C ARG A 28 -18.38 11.90 -19.65
N GLY A 29 -18.72 11.26 -18.54
CA GLY A 29 -18.96 11.93 -17.26
C GLY A 29 -17.84 12.93 -16.96
N ALA A 30 -18.22 14.10 -16.47
CA ALA A 30 -17.27 15.14 -16.08
C ALA A 30 -16.13 14.52 -15.26
N LEU A 31 -14.89 14.77 -15.67
CA LEU A 31 -13.71 14.36 -14.91
C LEU A 31 -13.87 14.92 -13.51
N ARG A 32 -14.02 14.05 -12.51
CA ARG A 32 -14.07 14.47 -11.12
C ARG A 32 -12.73 15.08 -10.77
N ALA A 33 -12.75 16.26 -10.16
CA ALA A 33 -11.54 16.88 -9.67
C ALA A 33 -11.04 16.08 -8.46
N CYS A 34 -9.74 15.83 -8.42
CA CYS A 34 -9.08 15.27 -7.25
C CYS A 34 -9.37 16.15 -6.04
N THR A 35 -9.86 15.53 -4.97
CA THR A 35 -10.35 16.20 -3.76
C THR A 35 -9.51 15.76 -2.58
N ILE A 36 -9.31 16.67 -1.61
CA ILE A 36 -8.66 16.39 -0.34
C ILE A 36 -9.66 16.56 0.79
N SER A 37 -9.62 15.67 1.78
CA SER A 37 -10.40 15.76 3.01
C SER A 37 -9.55 15.36 4.21
N THR A 38 -9.80 16.00 5.36
CA THR A 38 -9.16 15.61 6.63
C THR A 38 -9.85 14.37 7.18
N LEU A 39 -9.07 13.36 7.55
CA LEU A 39 -9.58 12.18 8.26
C LEU A 39 -9.85 12.54 9.73
N PRO A 40 -10.85 11.97 10.40
CA PRO A 40 -11.06 12.22 11.83
C PRO A 40 -9.86 11.77 12.67
N PHE A 41 -9.49 12.56 13.67
CA PHE A 41 -8.43 12.25 14.64
C PHE A 41 -8.79 12.83 16.02
N PRO A 42 -8.16 12.37 17.12
CA PRO A 42 -8.46 12.86 18.47
C PRO A 42 -8.21 14.37 18.60
N ALA A 43 -9.14 15.09 19.22
CA ALA A 43 -9.07 16.55 19.34
C ALA A 43 -7.92 17.04 20.25
N ASP A 44 -7.44 16.18 21.14
CA ASP A 44 -6.30 16.39 22.04
C ASP A 44 -4.94 16.05 21.39
N ALA A 45 -4.94 15.52 20.16
CA ALA A 45 -3.72 15.26 19.43
C ALA A 45 -3.16 16.53 18.77
N HIS A 46 -1.87 16.78 18.97
CA HIS A 46 -1.16 17.92 18.35
C HIS A 46 -0.46 17.52 17.04
N ARG A 47 -0.40 16.23 16.75
CA ARG A 47 0.11 15.66 15.50
C ARG A 47 -0.69 14.42 15.15
N ALA A 48 -1.14 14.28 13.91
CA ALA A 48 -1.71 13.04 13.40
C ALA A 48 -1.43 12.88 11.90
N GLU A 49 -1.19 11.65 11.44
CA GLU A 49 -0.98 11.32 10.04
C GLU A 49 -1.57 9.96 9.68
N ALA A 50 -1.99 9.79 8.43
CA ALA A 50 -2.34 8.49 7.89
C ALA A 50 -1.13 7.91 7.15
N ILE A 51 -0.87 6.62 7.35
CA ILE A 51 0.36 5.95 6.93
C ILE A 51 0.05 4.97 5.79
N ALA A 52 -0.94 4.09 5.96
CA ALA A 52 -1.28 3.08 4.96
C ALA A 52 -2.78 2.98 4.70
N VAL A 53 -3.15 2.55 3.49
CA VAL A 53 -4.53 2.26 3.08
C VAL A 53 -4.59 0.91 2.39
N ASP A 54 -5.62 0.12 2.72
CA ASP A 54 -5.77 -1.19 2.12
C ASP A 54 -6.12 -1.09 0.60
N PRO A 55 -5.91 -2.14 -0.20
CA PRO A 55 -6.18 -2.11 -1.64
C PRO A 55 -7.62 -1.72 -2.01
N THR A 56 -8.60 -1.90 -1.12
CA THR A 56 -10.01 -1.53 -1.35
C THR A 56 -10.36 -0.08 -1.01
N GLY A 57 -9.45 0.68 -0.37
CA GLY A 57 -9.70 2.07 0.05
C GLY A 57 -10.66 2.19 1.25
N ARG A 58 -10.95 1.07 1.93
CA ARG A 58 -11.88 1.00 3.06
C ARG A 58 -11.15 1.23 4.38
N TYR A 59 -10.11 0.47 4.64
CA TYR A 59 -9.34 0.52 5.88
C TYR A 59 -8.11 1.39 5.67
N SER A 60 -7.80 2.21 6.67
CA SER A 60 -6.56 2.96 6.72
C SER A 60 -6.01 2.92 8.14
N THR A 61 -4.70 3.09 8.27
CA THR A 61 -4.03 3.14 9.57
C THR A 61 -3.05 4.30 9.63
N GLY A 62 -2.72 4.75 10.83
CA GLY A 62 -1.86 5.90 11.06
C GLY A 62 -1.49 6.07 12.52
N ALA A 63 -0.90 7.21 12.82
CA ALA A 63 -0.44 7.53 14.16
C ALA A 63 -0.87 8.94 14.57
N ALA A 64 -1.03 9.14 15.88
CA ALA A 64 -1.14 10.46 16.48
C ALA A 64 -0.27 10.58 17.72
N LEU A 65 0.08 11.83 18.05
CA LEU A 65 0.70 12.20 19.31
C LEU A 65 -0.21 13.17 20.05
N ARG A 66 -0.46 12.87 21.33
CA ARG A 66 -1.06 13.81 22.27
C ARG A 66 -0.13 14.06 23.44
N VAL A 67 -0.39 15.14 24.18
CA VAL A 67 0.32 15.42 25.42
C VAL A 67 -0.36 14.65 26.56
N SER A 68 0.45 13.99 27.39
CA SER A 68 0.04 13.31 28.62
C SER A 68 0.92 13.76 29.79
N ASP A 69 0.55 13.39 31.01
CA ASP A 69 1.31 13.72 32.23
C ASP A 69 2.75 13.18 32.18
N SER A 70 2.98 12.07 31.47
CA SER A 70 4.29 11.44 31.28
C SER A 70 5.02 11.88 30.00
N GLY A 71 4.53 12.91 29.31
CA GLY A 71 5.09 13.41 28.04
C GLY A 71 4.24 13.05 26.83
N ASN A 72 4.87 12.80 25.68
CA ASN A 72 4.14 12.45 24.45
C ASN A 72 3.57 11.04 24.55
N GLN A 73 2.26 10.90 24.35
CA GLN A 73 1.60 9.61 24.24
C GLN A 73 1.33 9.28 22.77
N PRO A 74 1.92 8.19 22.23
CA PRO A 74 1.61 7.71 20.89
C PRO A 74 0.29 6.96 20.85
N LEU A 75 -0.48 7.23 19.80
CA LEU A 75 -1.77 6.60 19.52
C LEU A 75 -1.73 5.92 18.17
N LEU A 76 -2.22 4.69 18.11
CA LEU A 76 -2.54 4.01 16.86
C LEU A 76 -3.93 4.47 16.40
N LEU A 77 -4.02 4.91 15.14
CA LEU A 77 -5.27 5.30 14.50
C LEU A 77 -5.67 4.23 13.50
N VAL A 78 -6.90 3.72 13.60
CA VAL A 78 -7.47 2.77 12.64
C VAL A 78 -8.79 3.33 12.12
N TRP A 79 -8.88 3.52 10.81
CA TRP A 79 -10.09 4.00 10.14
C TRP A 79 -10.77 2.86 9.40
N ASP A 80 -12.07 2.63 9.66
CA ASP A 80 -12.97 1.94 8.72
C ASP A 80 -13.78 3.03 8.00
N ARG A 81 -13.33 3.36 6.80
CA ARG A 81 -13.72 4.53 6.00
C ARG A 81 -13.41 5.84 6.75
N GLN A 82 -14.40 6.44 7.37
CA GLN A 82 -14.25 7.66 8.17
C GLN A 82 -14.49 7.39 9.66
N ARG A 83 -14.82 6.16 10.06
CA ARG A 83 -14.99 5.82 11.46
C ARG A 83 -13.64 5.54 12.08
N LEU A 84 -13.19 6.45 12.93
CA LEU A 84 -11.94 6.33 13.68
C LEU A 84 -12.12 5.40 14.90
N THR A 85 -11.15 4.52 15.09
CA THR A 85 -10.84 3.84 16.35
C THR A 85 -9.45 4.28 16.78
N THR A 86 -9.32 4.69 18.04
CA THR A 86 -8.04 5.11 18.63
C THR A 86 -7.62 4.10 19.67
N ILE A 87 -6.36 3.67 19.61
CA ILE A 87 -5.77 2.68 20.49
C ILE A 87 -4.52 3.28 21.11
N ASP A 88 -4.41 3.24 22.42
CA ASP A 88 -3.17 3.60 23.12
C ASP A 88 -2.11 2.56 22.75
N SER A 89 -0.98 2.99 22.16
CA SER A 89 0.05 2.08 21.68
C SER A 89 0.75 1.39 22.87
N PRO A 90 0.60 0.07 23.05
CA PRO A 90 1.15 -0.61 24.22
C PRO A 90 2.65 -0.91 24.11
N LEU A 91 3.28 -0.63 22.96
CA LEU A 91 4.64 -1.08 22.61
C LEU A 91 5.56 0.05 22.15
N ASP A 92 5.20 1.31 22.41
CA ASP A 92 5.91 2.49 21.88
C ASP A 92 6.26 2.33 20.39
N GLY A 93 5.20 2.03 19.62
CA GLY A 93 5.32 1.56 18.25
C GLY A 93 4.42 2.29 17.27
N GLU A 94 4.78 2.16 15.99
CA GLU A 94 4.09 2.78 14.85
C GLU A 94 3.45 1.74 13.94
N ALA A 95 2.33 2.11 13.32
CA ALA A 95 1.71 1.32 12.27
C ALA A 95 2.57 1.37 11.01
N VAL A 96 2.60 0.25 10.29
CA VAL A 96 3.34 0.10 9.04
C VAL A 96 2.37 -0.07 7.87
N ASP A 97 1.44 -1.02 7.98
CA ASP A 97 0.56 -1.39 6.86
C ASP A 97 -0.79 -1.95 7.34
N VAL A 98 -1.78 -2.04 6.45
CA VAL A 98 -3.13 -2.54 6.71
C VAL A 98 -3.69 -3.33 5.53
N ASN A 99 -4.21 -4.53 5.78
CA ASN A 99 -4.83 -5.34 4.71
C ASN A 99 -6.35 -5.12 4.57
N ALA A 100 -6.92 -5.72 3.53
CA ALA A 100 -8.35 -5.61 3.20
C ALA A 100 -9.32 -6.26 4.22
N ARG A 101 -8.80 -6.89 5.28
CA ARG A 101 -9.58 -7.41 6.41
C ARG A 101 -9.52 -6.47 7.62
N GLY A 102 -8.83 -5.34 7.52
CA GLY A 102 -8.62 -4.39 8.61
C GLY A 102 -7.57 -4.87 9.63
N VAL A 103 -6.74 -5.85 9.27
CA VAL A 103 -5.60 -6.24 10.09
C VAL A 103 -4.49 -5.23 9.86
N VAL A 104 -4.06 -4.57 10.93
CA VAL A 104 -2.96 -3.61 10.93
C VAL A 104 -1.71 -4.29 11.45
N ILE A 105 -0.56 -3.99 10.86
CA ILE A 105 0.74 -4.42 11.38
C ILE A 105 1.57 -3.21 11.76
N GLY A 106 2.54 -3.43 12.63
CA GLY A 106 3.47 -2.38 13.00
C GLY A 106 4.66 -2.88 13.79
N ASN A 107 5.55 -1.95 14.10
CA ASN A 107 6.79 -2.18 14.82
C ASN A 107 6.75 -1.41 16.14
N GLY A 108 7.29 -2.01 17.20
CA GLY A 108 7.48 -1.37 18.51
C GLY A 108 8.74 -1.88 19.17
N TRP A 109 8.89 -1.63 20.47
CA TRP A 109 10.10 -1.98 21.22
C TRP A 109 9.76 -2.69 22.52
N VAL A 110 10.47 -3.79 22.79
CA VAL A 110 10.42 -4.51 24.07
C VAL A 110 11.84 -4.76 24.53
N ASN A 111 12.19 -4.27 25.73
CA ASN A 111 13.54 -4.38 26.31
C ASN A 111 14.65 -3.89 25.36
N GLY A 112 14.38 -2.86 24.56
CA GLY A 112 15.33 -2.30 23.58
C GLY A 112 15.50 -3.10 22.29
N ALA A 113 14.71 -4.16 22.08
CA ALA A 113 14.71 -4.97 20.85
C ALA A 113 13.42 -4.75 20.05
N GLY A 114 13.56 -4.78 18.72
CA GLY A 114 12.46 -4.56 17.79
C GLY A 114 11.43 -5.66 17.93
N GLN A 115 10.20 -5.27 18.24
CA GLN A 115 9.08 -6.17 18.49
C GLN A 115 7.97 -5.87 17.49
N PRO A 116 7.78 -6.72 16.47
CA PRO A 116 6.68 -6.57 15.55
C PRO A 116 5.37 -6.99 16.22
N TRP A 117 4.28 -6.38 15.80
CA TRP A 117 2.94 -6.63 16.31
C TRP A 117 1.90 -6.59 15.20
N ARG A 118 0.74 -7.19 15.47
CA ARG A 118 -0.47 -7.06 14.66
C ARG A 118 -1.63 -6.61 15.52
N TYR A 119 -2.50 -5.78 14.95
CA TYR A 119 -3.80 -5.44 15.51
C TYR A 119 -4.90 -6.12 14.69
N ARG A 120 -5.76 -6.88 15.37
CA ARG A 120 -6.95 -7.53 14.80
C ARG A 120 -8.03 -7.64 15.87
N ASP A 121 -9.29 -7.49 15.48
CA ASP A 121 -10.44 -7.70 16.36
C ASP A 121 -10.35 -6.97 17.71
N GLY A 122 -9.84 -5.73 17.71
CA GLY A 122 -9.72 -4.92 18.92
C GLY A 122 -8.50 -5.23 19.80
N ARG A 123 -7.59 -6.12 19.37
CA ARG A 123 -6.44 -6.56 20.17
C ARG A 123 -5.14 -6.36 19.42
N VAL A 124 -4.14 -5.82 20.13
CA VAL A 124 -2.73 -5.82 19.70
C VAL A 124 -2.08 -7.10 20.21
N GLU A 125 -1.47 -7.86 19.32
CA GLU A 125 -0.74 -9.09 19.60
C GLU A 125 0.69 -8.95 19.09
N GLN A 126 1.66 -9.34 19.90
CA GLN A 126 3.05 -9.46 19.47
C GLN A 126 3.19 -10.62 18.49
N LEU A 127 4.00 -10.42 17.45
CA LEU A 127 4.35 -11.49 16.52
C LEU A 127 5.59 -12.25 17.03
N PRO A 128 5.73 -13.55 16.70
CA PRO A 128 6.93 -14.30 17.04
C PRO A 128 8.16 -13.66 16.40
N VAL A 129 9.26 -13.66 17.13
CA VAL A 129 10.54 -13.07 16.72
C VAL A 129 11.60 -14.16 16.57
N VAL A 130 12.61 -13.90 15.75
CA VAL A 130 13.82 -14.72 15.74
C VAL A 130 14.69 -14.38 16.95
N ALA A 131 15.49 -15.34 17.43
CA ALA A 131 16.19 -15.22 18.72
C ALA A 131 17.28 -14.12 18.76
N SER A 132 17.68 -13.60 17.62
CA SER A 132 18.83 -12.70 17.45
C SER A 132 18.40 -11.31 16.98
N GLY A 133 18.38 -10.34 17.91
CA GLY A 133 18.20 -8.92 17.57
C GLY A 133 16.76 -8.47 17.36
N GLY A 134 16.61 -7.23 16.92
CA GLY A 134 15.31 -6.62 16.63
C GLY A 134 14.70 -7.18 15.35
N THR A 135 13.41 -7.47 15.38
CA THR A 135 12.65 -7.95 14.23
C THR A 135 11.64 -6.87 13.80
N PHE A 136 11.48 -6.67 12.49
CA PHE A 136 10.60 -5.64 11.94
C PHE A 136 9.76 -6.18 10.79
N VAL A 137 8.48 -5.80 10.75
CA VAL A 137 7.56 -6.06 9.65
C VAL A 137 7.51 -4.88 8.69
N THR A 138 7.24 -5.15 7.41
CA THR A 138 7.25 -4.14 6.33
C THR A 138 5.97 -4.12 5.51
N ALA A 139 5.31 -5.27 5.29
CA ALA A 139 4.08 -5.33 4.49
C ALA A 139 3.19 -6.52 4.86
N ILE A 140 1.88 -6.40 4.61
CA ILE A 140 0.89 -7.46 4.80
C ILE A 140 0.00 -7.63 3.55
N ASN A 141 -0.14 -8.86 3.07
CA ASN A 141 -1.03 -9.13 1.93
C ASN A 141 -2.50 -9.31 2.35
N LYS A 142 -3.38 -9.44 1.35
CA LYS A 142 -4.82 -9.73 1.54
C LYS A 142 -5.10 -11.04 2.30
N ALA A 143 -4.24 -12.04 2.18
CA ALA A 143 -4.38 -13.31 2.89
C ALA A 143 -4.04 -13.18 4.39
N GLY A 144 -3.29 -12.15 4.76
CA GLY A 144 -2.77 -11.92 6.11
C GLY A 144 -1.35 -12.39 6.31
N ASP A 145 -0.65 -12.80 5.25
CA ASP A 145 0.78 -13.10 5.31
C ASP A 145 1.55 -11.78 5.45
N ILE A 146 2.52 -11.78 6.34
CA ILE A 146 3.31 -10.59 6.68
C ILE A 146 4.76 -10.88 6.30
N VAL A 147 5.45 -9.90 5.73
CA VAL A 147 6.88 -9.98 5.47
C VAL A 147 7.64 -8.91 6.24
N GLY A 148 8.95 -9.11 6.34
CA GLY A 148 9.82 -8.21 7.06
C GLY A 148 11.26 -8.71 7.09
N HIS A 149 11.98 -8.31 8.11
CA HIS A 149 13.36 -8.70 8.31
C HIS A 149 13.74 -8.76 9.78
N GLY A 150 14.84 -9.43 10.05
CA GLY A 150 15.49 -9.45 11.36
C GLY A 150 16.97 -9.72 11.19
N THR A 151 17.61 -10.13 12.28
CA THR A 151 19.03 -10.50 12.28
C THR A 151 19.17 -11.95 12.68
N ASP A 152 20.12 -12.68 12.11
CA ASP A 152 20.44 -14.04 12.55
C ASP A 152 21.48 -14.05 13.67
N ALA A 153 21.83 -15.24 14.17
CA ALA A 153 22.77 -15.41 15.26
C ALA A 153 24.20 -14.92 14.95
N THR A 154 24.51 -14.68 13.66
CA THR A 154 25.80 -14.16 13.21
C THR A 154 25.81 -12.65 13.03
N GLY A 155 24.68 -11.97 13.19
CA GLY A 155 24.54 -10.54 12.95
C GLY A 155 24.13 -10.20 11.51
N GLN A 156 23.81 -11.18 10.68
CA GLN A 156 23.42 -10.95 9.30
C GLN A 156 21.93 -10.67 9.17
N THR A 157 21.56 -9.70 8.32
CA THR A 157 20.15 -9.42 8.00
C THR A 157 19.53 -10.58 7.22
N ILE A 158 18.34 -10.98 7.65
CA ILE A 158 17.55 -12.06 7.03
C ILE A 158 16.13 -11.59 6.74
N ALA A 159 15.59 -12.02 5.61
CA ALA A 159 14.21 -11.76 5.23
C ALA A 159 13.28 -12.77 5.91
N LEU A 160 12.14 -12.29 6.41
CA LEU A 160 11.23 -13.07 7.24
C LEU A 160 9.81 -13.09 6.66
N LEU A 161 9.09 -14.19 6.93
CA LEU A 161 7.69 -14.39 6.61
C LEU A 161 6.94 -14.85 7.86
N TRP A 162 5.79 -14.24 8.15
CA TRP A 162 4.80 -14.74 9.10
C TRP A 162 3.58 -15.22 8.32
N PRO A 163 3.41 -16.54 8.14
CA PRO A 163 2.31 -17.08 7.37
C PRO A 163 0.98 -16.92 8.10
N ALA A 164 -0.06 -16.44 7.42
CA ALA A 164 -1.41 -16.30 7.98
C ALA A 164 -1.96 -17.63 8.49
N ALA A 165 -1.62 -18.72 7.81
CA ALA A 165 -2.05 -20.08 8.15
C ALA A 165 -1.38 -20.64 9.42
N ARG A 166 -0.27 -20.03 9.87
CA ARG A 166 0.52 -20.45 11.04
C ARG A 166 0.91 -19.22 11.87
N PRO A 167 -0.08 -18.59 12.54
CA PRO A 167 0.07 -17.25 13.13
C PRO A 167 1.10 -17.13 14.26
N ASP A 168 1.57 -18.26 14.81
CA ASP A 168 2.53 -18.34 15.90
C ASP A 168 3.94 -18.72 15.41
N THR A 169 4.18 -18.63 14.10
CA THR A 169 5.48 -18.95 13.48
C THR A 169 6.05 -17.75 12.73
N VAL A 170 7.37 -17.68 12.71
CA VAL A 170 8.15 -16.83 11.81
C VAL A 170 9.12 -17.72 11.05
N GLU A 171 9.20 -17.53 9.74
CA GLU A 171 10.03 -18.33 8.85
C GLU A 171 11.12 -17.46 8.24
N VAL A 172 12.34 -17.98 8.19
CA VAL A 172 13.41 -17.38 7.40
C VAL A 172 13.16 -17.72 5.93
N LEU A 173 13.04 -16.68 5.10
CA LEU A 173 12.86 -16.87 3.66
C LEU A 173 14.14 -17.38 3.02
N ASP A 174 14.01 -18.31 2.09
CA ASP A 174 15.06 -18.62 1.12
C ASP A 174 15.18 -17.43 0.16
N ALA A 175 16.07 -16.50 0.52
CA ALA A 175 16.31 -15.23 -0.14
C ALA A 175 17.84 -14.97 -0.18
N PRO A 176 18.31 -14.04 -1.03
CA PRO A 176 19.74 -13.73 -1.10
C PRO A 176 20.31 -13.30 0.26
N ALA A 177 21.61 -13.51 0.45
CA ALA A 177 22.32 -13.12 1.66
C ALA A 177 22.12 -11.62 1.99
N GLY A 178 21.82 -11.29 3.24
CA GLY A 178 21.58 -9.90 3.66
C GLY A 178 20.23 -9.33 3.17
N ALA A 179 19.25 -10.18 2.86
CA ALA A 179 17.99 -9.74 2.31
C ALA A 179 17.07 -9.06 3.34
N ILE A 180 16.37 -8.02 2.86
CA ILE A 180 15.23 -7.39 3.49
C ILE A 180 14.04 -7.56 2.54
N ALA A 181 12.91 -8.07 3.04
CA ALA A 181 11.65 -8.06 2.30
C ALA A 181 10.93 -6.72 2.54
N HIS A 182 10.52 -6.05 1.46
CA HIS A 182 9.85 -4.73 1.51
C HIS A 182 8.36 -4.81 1.21
N GLY A 183 7.94 -5.73 0.34
CA GLY A 183 6.55 -5.83 -0.11
C GLY A 183 6.12 -7.28 -0.38
N ILE A 184 4.83 -7.55 -0.20
CA ILE A 184 4.21 -8.83 -0.52
C ILE A 184 2.86 -8.57 -1.20
N THR A 185 2.69 -9.12 -2.39
CA THR A 185 1.46 -8.93 -3.17
C THR A 185 0.40 -9.98 -2.80
N ALA A 186 -0.83 -9.78 -3.28
CA ALA A 186 -1.96 -10.66 -2.99
C ALA A 186 -1.78 -12.12 -3.45
N ASP A 187 -0.91 -12.40 -4.42
CA ASP A 187 -0.62 -13.76 -4.88
C ASP A 187 0.52 -14.46 -4.10
N GLY A 188 1.16 -13.74 -3.16
CA GLY A 188 2.29 -14.24 -2.38
C GLY A 188 3.66 -13.93 -2.98
N THR A 189 3.74 -13.19 -4.09
CA THR A 189 5.00 -12.67 -4.61
C THR A 189 5.59 -11.65 -3.65
N ILE A 190 6.85 -11.87 -3.25
CA ILE A 190 7.59 -11.02 -2.31
C ILE A 190 8.67 -10.26 -3.08
N VAL A 191 8.83 -8.97 -2.79
CA VAL A 191 9.95 -8.16 -3.29
C VAL A 191 10.82 -7.68 -2.15
N GLY A 192 12.10 -7.50 -2.43
CA GLY A 192 13.06 -7.05 -1.43
C GLY A 192 14.36 -6.58 -2.04
N THR A 193 15.28 -6.18 -1.16
CA THR A 193 16.65 -5.85 -1.53
C THR A 193 17.62 -6.71 -0.75
N ALA A 194 18.83 -6.92 -1.28
CA ALA A 194 19.89 -7.64 -0.60
C ALA A 194 21.25 -7.04 -0.95
N GLY A 195 22.27 -7.40 -0.16
CA GLY A 195 23.64 -6.96 -0.33
C GLY A 195 24.04 -5.77 0.56
N ASP A 196 25.25 -5.27 0.33
CA ASP A 196 25.88 -4.24 1.16
C ASP A 196 25.38 -2.83 0.83
N TRP A 197 25.52 -1.91 1.80
CA TRP A 197 25.23 -0.48 1.62
C TRP A 197 25.87 0.10 0.34
N GLY A 198 25.06 0.72 -0.52
CA GLY A 198 25.49 1.29 -1.79
C GLY A 198 25.51 0.32 -3.00
N SER A 199 25.47 -0.99 -2.76
CA SER A 199 25.55 -2.04 -3.80
C SER A 199 24.32 -2.97 -3.80
N TRP A 200 23.15 -2.40 -3.48
CA TRP A 200 21.92 -3.15 -3.25
C TRP A 200 21.45 -3.77 -4.56
N THR A 201 20.97 -5.00 -4.47
CA THR A 201 20.31 -5.69 -5.58
C THR A 201 18.88 -6.02 -5.17
N SER A 202 17.92 -5.58 -5.97
CA SER A 202 16.51 -5.92 -5.78
C SER A 202 16.23 -7.34 -6.24
N TRP A 203 15.42 -8.07 -5.46
CA TRP A 203 15.01 -9.43 -5.74
C TRP A 203 13.49 -9.56 -5.67
N VAL A 204 12.97 -10.55 -6.39
CA VAL A 204 11.58 -10.99 -6.35
C VAL A 204 11.57 -12.49 -6.10
N ARG A 205 10.77 -12.94 -5.13
CA ARG A 205 10.51 -14.34 -4.86
C ARG A 205 9.07 -14.65 -5.22
N ARG A 206 8.87 -15.58 -6.16
CA ARG A 206 7.56 -16.05 -6.60
C ARG A 206 6.96 -17.06 -5.61
N PRO A 207 5.64 -17.30 -5.66
CA PRO A 207 4.98 -18.27 -4.77
C PRO A 207 5.51 -19.71 -4.91
N ASP A 208 6.05 -20.06 -6.08
CA ASP A 208 6.70 -21.36 -6.34
C ASP A 208 8.10 -21.48 -5.72
N GLY A 209 8.60 -20.41 -5.09
CA GLY A 209 9.93 -20.35 -4.46
C GLY A 209 11.04 -19.87 -5.40
N GLN A 210 10.77 -19.63 -6.68
CA GLN A 210 11.77 -19.10 -7.59
C GLN A 210 12.14 -17.66 -7.21
N THR A 211 13.43 -17.39 -7.08
CA THR A 211 13.97 -16.04 -6.85
C THR A 211 14.61 -15.50 -8.13
N LEU A 212 14.28 -14.26 -8.48
CA LEU A 212 14.81 -13.54 -9.63
C LEU A 212 15.32 -12.16 -9.19
N THR A 213 16.21 -11.56 -9.97
CA THR A 213 16.69 -10.20 -9.75
C THR A 213 15.83 -9.19 -10.50
N LEU A 214 15.45 -8.09 -9.84
CA LEU A 214 14.88 -6.91 -10.48
C LEU A 214 16.03 -5.94 -10.83
N THR A 215 16.27 -5.77 -12.12
CA THR A 215 17.39 -4.97 -12.64
C THR A 215 16.94 -4.08 -13.80
N VAL A 216 17.84 -3.22 -14.25
CA VAL A 216 17.75 -2.38 -15.44
C VAL A 216 19.11 -2.48 -16.14
N PRO A 217 19.18 -2.59 -17.49
CA PRO A 217 20.45 -2.66 -18.20
C PRO A 217 21.42 -1.54 -17.80
N GLY A 218 22.62 -1.93 -17.37
CA GLY A 218 23.68 -1.02 -16.93
C GLY A 218 23.58 -0.55 -15.47
N SER A 219 22.57 -0.99 -14.71
CA SER A 219 22.41 -0.56 -13.31
C SER A 219 23.59 -0.97 -12.44
N GLN A 220 24.07 -0.06 -11.61
CA GLN A 220 25.09 -0.33 -10.57
C GLN A 220 24.44 -0.86 -9.29
N SER A 221 23.24 -0.39 -8.97
CA SER A 221 22.43 -0.89 -7.86
C SER A 221 20.94 -0.69 -8.14
N THR A 222 20.10 -1.52 -7.53
CA THR A 222 18.64 -1.42 -7.57
C THR A 222 18.06 -1.56 -6.18
N GLN A 223 17.13 -0.67 -5.84
CA GLN A 223 16.39 -0.67 -4.59
C GLN A 223 14.90 -0.64 -4.87
N VAL A 224 14.20 -1.72 -4.55
CA VAL A 224 12.74 -1.79 -4.57
C VAL A 224 12.18 -1.23 -3.26
N ASN A 225 11.10 -0.47 -3.36
CA ASN A 225 10.46 0.22 -2.23
C ASN A 225 9.10 -0.41 -1.88
N ALA A 226 8.27 -0.70 -2.88
CA ALA A 226 6.90 -1.16 -2.70
C ALA A 226 6.48 -2.11 -3.82
N ALA A 227 5.46 -2.94 -3.56
CA ALA A 227 4.83 -3.78 -4.58
C ALA A 227 3.35 -4.04 -4.27
N GLU A 228 2.53 -4.04 -5.32
CA GLU A 228 1.12 -4.40 -5.25
C GLU A 228 0.64 -4.92 -6.62
N GLY A 229 -0.20 -5.95 -6.59
CA GLY A 229 -0.61 -6.65 -7.80
C GLY A 229 0.58 -7.24 -8.54
N HIS A 230 0.83 -6.80 -9.77
CA HIS A 230 1.98 -7.21 -10.58
C HIS A 230 3.01 -6.08 -10.76
N TRP A 231 2.94 -5.04 -9.94
CA TRP A 231 3.85 -3.91 -10.01
C TRP A 231 4.78 -3.88 -8.82
N ALA A 232 6.03 -3.47 -9.06
CA ALA A 232 6.94 -3.00 -8.04
C ALA A 232 7.54 -1.66 -8.45
N THR A 233 7.89 -0.83 -7.48
CA THR A 233 8.53 0.48 -7.72
C THR A 233 9.84 0.61 -6.99
N GLY A 234 10.77 1.37 -7.55
CA GLY A 234 12.03 1.60 -6.88
C GLY A 234 13.01 2.50 -7.60
N LEU A 235 14.18 2.59 -7.01
CA LEU A 235 15.31 3.41 -7.46
C LEU A 235 16.36 2.54 -8.15
N VAL A 236 16.99 3.09 -9.17
CA VAL A 236 18.06 2.45 -9.94
C VAL A 236 19.21 3.43 -10.11
N ALA A 237 20.39 3.06 -9.64
CA ALA A 237 21.60 3.84 -9.87
C ALA A 237 22.22 3.47 -11.23
N LEU A 238 22.48 4.48 -12.06
CA LEU A 238 23.08 4.39 -13.39
C LEU A 238 24.15 5.48 -13.53
N GLY A 239 25.40 5.16 -13.14
CA GLY A 239 26.47 6.15 -13.07
C GLY A 239 26.09 7.26 -12.07
N ASP A 240 26.17 8.51 -12.52
CA ASP A 240 25.83 9.67 -11.68
C ASP A 240 24.32 9.97 -11.62
N THR A 241 23.47 9.13 -12.24
CA THR A 241 22.02 9.33 -12.28
C THR A 241 21.28 8.28 -11.47
N THR A 242 20.25 8.70 -10.73
CA THR A 242 19.27 7.79 -10.13
C THR A 242 17.96 7.87 -10.89
N LEU A 243 17.50 6.74 -11.43
CA LEU A 243 16.19 6.62 -12.06
C LEU A 243 15.14 6.14 -11.07
N ARG A 244 13.92 6.63 -11.23
CA ARG A 244 12.72 6.06 -10.62
C ARG A 244 12.08 5.13 -11.64
N VAL A 245 11.81 3.90 -11.26
CA VAL A 245 11.24 2.91 -12.16
C VAL A 245 10.06 2.18 -11.54
N ARG A 246 9.21 1.66 -12.42
CA ARG A 246 8.17 0.70 -12.08
C ARG A 246 8.40 -0.57 -12.92
N TRP A 247 8.63 -1.69 -12.25
CA TRP A 247 8.78 -3.01 -12.86
C TRP A 247 7.44 -3.74 -12.95
N ASP A 248 7.23 -4.46 -14.05
CA ASP A 248 6.20 -5.48 -14.19
C ASP A 248 6.77 -6.82 -13.69
N LEU A 249 6.20 -7.36 -12.62
CA LEU A 249 6.69 -8.57 -11.96
C LEU A 249 6.44 -9.84 -12.77
N ARG A 250 5.63 -9.78 -13.84
CA ARG A 250 5.35 -10.93 -14.70
C ARG A 250 6.54 -11.30 -15.57
N ASP A 251 7.18 -10.29 -16.16
CA ASP A 251 8.25 -10.46 -17.16
C ASP A 251 9.54 -9.69 -16.82
N GLY A 252 9.55 -8.87 -15.77
CA GLY A 252 10.70 -8.07 -15.36
C GLY A 252 10.91 -6.80 -16.21
N SER A 253 10.01 -6.51 -17.15
CA SER A 253 10.05 -5.27 -17.91
C SER A 253 9.87 -4.06 -17.00
N TYR A 254 10.36 -2.89 -17.41
CA TYR A 254 10.32 -1.69 -16.57
C TYR A 254 9.93 -0.45 -17.38
N THR A 255 9.37 0.53 -16.66
CA THR A 255 9.03 1.84 -17.18
C THR A 255 9.65 2.91 -16.30
N HIS A 256 10.11 4.01 -16.91
CA HIS A 256 10.58 5.17 -16.17
C HIS A 256 9.38 5.90 -15.55
N LEU A 257 9.57 6.36 -14.31
CA LEU A 257 8.65 7.25 -13.63
C LEU A 257 9.11 8.69 -13.80
N ASP A 258 8.17 9.63 -13.66
CA ASP A 258 8.46 11.06 -13.63
C ASP A 258 9.49 11.38 -12.53
N GLN A 259 10.59 12.05 -12.90
CA GLN A 259 11.69 12.35 -11.97
C GLN A 259 11.29 13.35 -10.87
N ARG A 260 10.15 14.04 -11.03
CA ARG A 260 9.58 14.91 -9.98
C ARG A 260 8.99 14.13 -8.81
N LEU A 261 8.84 12.81 -8.92
CA LEU A 261 8.65 11.94 -7.76
C LEU A 261 9.99 11.81 -7.04
N GLU A 262 10.23 12.69 -6.06
CA GLU A 262 11.47 12.70 -5.28
C GLU A 262 11.64 11.42 -4.47
N VAL A 263 10.52 10.89 -3.95
CA VAL A 263 10.39 9.64 -3.21
C VAL A 263 9.34 8.72 -3.86
N LEU A 264 9.45 7.43 -3.60
CA LEU A 264 8.51 6.39 -4.05
C LEU A 264 7.94 5.70 -2.81
N ASP A 265 6.80 6.19 -2.33
CA ASP A 265 6.20 5.71 -1.09
C ASP A 265 5.37 4.43 -1.34
N ASP A 266 4.56 4.38 -2.40
CA ASP A 266 3.66 3.24 -2.65
C ASP A 266 3.21 3.12 -4.11
N VAL A 267 2.72 1.93 -4.50
CA VAL A 267 2.14 1.61 -5.80
C VAL A 267 0.86 0.78 -5.62
N ASN A 268 -0.17 1.02 -6.44
CA ASN A 268 -1.38 0.19 -6.43
C ASN A 268 -1.39 -0.87 -7.55
N ALA A 269 -2.36 -1.78 -7.52
CA ALA A 269 -2.50 -2.85 -8.52
C ALA A 269 -2.78 -2.35 -9.95
N ARG A 270 -3.18 -1.07 -10.10
CA ARG A 270 -3.34 -0.43 -11.42
C ARG A 270 -2.03 0.21 -11.90
N GLY A 271 -0.96 0.18 -11.11
CA GLY A 271 0.35 0.76 -11.39
C GLY A 271 0.43 2.27 -11.18
N ALA A 272 -0.53 2.89 -10.47
CA ALA A 272 -0.38 4.27 -10.04
C ALA A 272 0.60 4.33 -8.86
N VAL A 273 1.52 5.29 -8.89
CA VAL A 273 2.60 5.44 -7.90
C VAL A 273 2.42 6.76 -7.19
N VAL A 274 2.54 6.77 -5.87
CA VAL A 274 2.51 7.99 -5.07
C VAL A 274 3.85 8.20 -4.39
N GLY A 275 4.16 9.47 -4.16
CA GLY A 275 5.26 9.85 -3.32
C GLY A 275 5.40 11.35 -3.20
N GLY A 276 5.78 11.82 -2.02
CA GLY A 276 5.82 13.25 -1.72
C GLY A 276 4.47 13.90 -2.00
N ASP A 277 4.43 14.99 -2.76
CA ASP A 277 3.20 15.71 -3.07
C ASP A 277 2.50 15.25 -4.36
N ARG A 278 2.84 14.07 -4.92
CA ARG A 278 2.44 13.69 -6.28
C ARG A 278 1.89 12.27 -6.41
N ILE A 279 1.14 12.10 -7.49
CA ILE A 279 0.77 10.80 -8.07
C ILE A 279 1.25 10.74 -9.53
N ALA A 280 1.76 9.60 -9.95
CA ALA A 280 2.24 9.38 -11.31
C ALA A 280 1.76 8.05 -11.91
N ARG A 281 1.73 8.02 -13.24
CA ARG A 281 1.63 6.79 -14.03
C ARG A 281 2.62 6.90 -15.19
N GLY A 282 3.79 6.26 -15.04
CA GLY A 282 4.88 6.42 -15.99
C GLY A 282 5.55 7.79 -15.87
N THR A 283 5.93 8.38 -16.99
CA THR A 283 6.75 9.60 -17.07
C THR A 283 6.01 10.91 -16.78
N THR A 284 4.70 10.84 -16.49
CA THR A 284 3.90 12.01 -16.13
C THR A 284 3.34 11.88 -14.72
N SER A 285 3.39 12.99 -13.98
CA SER A 285 2.86 13.10 -12.62
C SER A 285 2.06 14.37 -12.42
N ARG A 286 1.15 14.32 -11.44
CA ARG A 286 0.28 15.42 -11.02
C ARG A 286 0.49 15.71 -9.54
N VAL A 287 0.52 17.00 -9.20
CA VAL A 287 0.55 17.46 -7.81
C VAL A 287 -0.81 17.20 -7.16
N LEU A 288 -0.80 16.68 -5.94
CA LEU A 288 -1.98 16.50 -5.12
C LEU A 288 -2.43 17.85 -4.54
N PRO A 289 -3.74 18.15 -4.55
CA PRO A 289 -4.24 19.41 -4.01
C PRO A 289 -4.05 19.47 -2.50
N GLY A 290 -4.00 20.69 -1.95
CA GLY A 290 -3.94 20.93 -0.50
C GLY A 290 -2.61 21.49 0.02
N GLY A 291 -1.57 21.52 -0.83
CA GLY A 291 -0.33 22.27 -0.61
C GLY A 291 -0.43 23.74 -1.02
N GLY A 292 0.53 24.55 -0.58
CA GLY A 292 0.59 25.99 -0.86
C GLY A 292 1.70 26.69 -0.07
N GLU A 293 1.61 28.01 0.05
CA GLU A 293 2.54 28.79 0.87
C GLU A 293 2.47 28.31 2.33
N ARG A 294 3.61 27.87 2.89
CA ARG A 294 3.73 27.33 4.27
C ARG A 294 2.88 26.09 4.57
N VAL A 295 2.32 25.47 3.54
CA VAL A 295 1.50 24.25 3.65
C VAL A 295 2.08 23.18 2.74
N THR A 296 2.52 22.07 3.31
CA THR A 296 2.98 20.90 2.55
C THR A 296 2.00 19.75 2.70
N VAL A 297 1.97 18.89 1.68
CA VAL A 297 1.24 17.63 1.70
C VAL A 297 2.20 16.50 1.35
N GLY A 298 1.96 15.32 1.90
CA GLY A 298 2.71 14.11 1.59
C GLY A 298 1.77 12.93 1.49
N ALA A 299 1.74 12.28 0.33
CA ALA A 299 1.11 10.99 0.13
C ALA A 299 2.00 9.89 0.71
N ARG A 300 1.38 8.89 1.34
CA ARG A 300 2.06 7.76 1.96
C ARG A 300 1.68 6.42 1.34
N SER A 301 0.41 6.27 0.97
CA SER A 301 -0.11 5.01 0.42
C SER A 301 -1.28 5.24 -0.52
N VAL A 302 -1.44 4.33 -1.49
CA VAL A 302 -2.45 4.40 -2.54
C VAL A 302 -3.16 3.05 -2.72
N SER A 303 -4.48 3.07 -2.54
CA SER A 303 -5.33 1.90 -2.78
C SER A 303 -5.56 1.66 -4.27
N THR A 304 -6.05 0.46 -4.60
CA THR A 304 -6.45 0.13 -5.97
C THR A 304 -7.65 0.95 -6.43
N ASP A 305 -8.54 1.39 -5.55
CA ASP A 305 -9.70 2.21 -5.95
C ASP A 305 -9.32 3.63 -6.40
N GLY A 306 -8.11 4.10 -6.05
CA GLY A 306 -7.60 5.44 -6.34
C GLY A 306 -7.57 6.36 -5.11
N THR A 307 -8.02 5.87 -3.95
CA THR A 307 -7.86 6.56 -2.67
C THR A 307 -6.40 6.62 -2.28
N ILE A 308 -5.94 7.82 -1.93
CA ILE A 308 -4.59 8.07 -1.41
C ILE A 308 -4.74 8.58 0.02
N VAL A 309 -3.86 8.13 0.93
CA VAL A 309 -3.78 8.67 2.30
C VAL A 309 -2.41 9.25 2.57
N GLY A 310 -2.35 10.15 3.56
CA GLY A 310 -1.11 10.77 3.96
C GLY A 310 -1.34 11.88 4.98
N PHE A 311 -0.58 12.97 4.83
CA PHE A 311 -0.63 14.10 5.73
C PHE A 311 -0.71 15.45 5.02
N ARG A 312 -1.23 16.44 5.75
CA ARG A 312 -1.08 17.87 5.48
C ARG A 312 -0.41 18.54 6.66
N ASN A 313 0.68 19.26 6.41
CA ASN A 313 1.40 20.04 7.40
C ASN A 313 1.20 21.54 7.10
N ALA A 314 0.43 22.22 7.95
CA ALA A 314 0.22 23.66 7.88
C ALA A 314 0.76 24.31 9.15
N ASP A 315 1.74 25.21 9.00
CA ASP A 315 2.39 25.90 10.13
C ASP A 315 2.82 24.95 11.27
N ARG A 316 3.42 23.81 10.91
CA ARG A 316 3.89 22.74 11.82
C ARG A 316 2.79 21.92 12.50
N VAL A 317 1.54 22.07 12.09
CA VAL A 317 0.44 21.21 12.50
C VAL A 317 0.22 20.15 11.43
N VAL A 318 0.54 18.89 11.77
CA VAL A 318 0.36 17.75 10.88
C VAL A 318 -1.00 17.10 11.13
N THR A 319 -1.79 16.97 10.07
CA THR A 319 -3.14 16.39 10.10
C THR A 319 -3.25 15.26 9.07
N PRO A 320 -4.02 14.19 9.38
CA PRO A 320 -4.20 13.07 8.48
C PRO A 320 -5.20 13.47 7.40
N VAL A 321 -4.87 13.16 6.15
CA VAL A 321 -5.72 13.50 5.01
C VAL A 321 -5.90 12.32 4.07
N ARG A 322 -6.99 12.38 3.30
CA ARG A 322 -7.32 11.45 2.24
C ARG A 322 -7.58 12.24 0.96
N TRP A 323 -7.03 11.75 -0.15
CA TRP A 323 -7.40 12.20 -1.48
C TRP A 323 -8.25 11.16 -2.21
N THR A 324 -9.23 11.65 -2.98
CA THR A 324 -10.14 10.83 -3.80
C THR A 324 -10.35 11.47 -5.16
N ASP A 325 -10.77 10.65 -6.13
CA ASP A 325 -10.98 11.07 -7.53
C ASP A 325 -9.70 11.63 -8.19
N CYS A 326 -8.56 10.99 -7.86
CA CYS A 326 -7.24 11.31 -8.34
C CYS A 326 -6.75 10.29 -9.38
#